data_AF-A0A429M6H2-F1
#
_entry.id   AF-A0A429M6H2-F1
#
_cell.length_a   1.000
_cell.length_b   1.000
_cell.length_c   1.000
_cell.angle_alpha   90.00
_cell.angle_beta   90.00
_cell.angle_gamma   90.00
#
_symmetry.space_group_name_H-M   'P 1'
#
loop_
_entity.id
_entity.type
_entity.pdbx_description
1 polymer ?
#
loop_
_entity_poly.entity_id
_entity_poly.type
_entity_poly.pdbx_seq_one_letter_code
_entity_poly.pdbx_strand_id
1 'polypeptide(L)'
;KARPLTSVVDRSESDQPQNPAEEILFEILNRLFPNMPIKLDSDFFDDLGGHSLLAAVLISNLREHAEYSHLTIQNLYQARRVGAIAALMLEQPEPTLFDSQIGQDNPRNQTYKWLCGIAQLVTIPVLISINILQWLAPFFTYHYFTGGTRDSIPYAIALS
;
A
#
# COMPACT_ATOMS: atom_id res chain seq x y z
N LYS A 1 -21.11 47.80 5.72
CA LYS A 1 -19.87 47.96 4.91
C LYS A 1 -19.50 46.57 4.40
N ALA A 2 -20.03 46.17 3.25
CA ALA A 2 -19.84 44.83 2.70
C ALA A 2 -18.39 44.68 2.23
N ARG A 3 -17.69 43.66 2.73
CA ARG A 3 -16.38 43.25 2.22
C ARG A 3 -16.60 42.48 0.91
N PRO A 4 -15.92 42.82 -0.19
CA PRO A 4 -15.99 42.00 -1.39
C PRO A 4 -15.29 40.66 -1.12
N LEU A 5 -16.04 39.56 -1.28
CA LEU A 5 -15.55 38.19 -1.28
C LEU A 5 -15.40 37.76 -2.74
N THR A 6 -14.24 38.04 -3.33
CA THR A 6 -13.80 37.34 -4.54
C THR A 6 -12.28 37.30 -4.56
N SER A 7 -11.69 36.29 -3.93
CA SER A 7 -10.39 35.80 -4.39
C SER A 7 -10.67 34.75 -5.47
N VAL A 8 -10.85 35.21 -6.72
CA VAL A 8 -10.53 34.33 -7.85
C VAL A 8 -9.03 34.07 -7.66
N VAL A 9 -8.65 32.88 -7.22
CA VAL A 9 -7.25 32.48 -7.22
C VAL A 9 -6.87 32.46 -8.69
N ASP A 10 -6.03 33.43 -9.07
CA ASP A 10 -5.68 33.69 -10.44
C ASP A 10 -4.80 32.54 -10.94
N ARG A 11 -5.29 31.75 -11.90
CA ARG A 11 -4.49 30.73 -12.58
C ARG A 11 -3.28 31.33 -13.32
N SER A 12 -3.23 32.66 -13.44
CA SER A 12 -2.13 33.42 -14.06
C SER A 12 -0.80 33.32 -13.29
N GLU A 13 -0.76 32.70 -12.11
CA GLU A 13 0.49 32.47 -11.36
C GLU A 13 1.05 31.05 -11.48
N SER A 14 0.38 30.14 -12.20
CA SER A 14 0.93 28.82 -12.52
C SER A 14 1.98 28.94 -13.63
N ASP A 15 3.05 28.15 -13.51
CA ASP A 15 4.00 27.99 -14.62
C ASP A 15 3.33 27.28 -15.80
N GLN A 16 3.79 27.57 -17.02
CA GLN A 16 3.34 26.86 -18.21
C GLN A 16 4.24 25.66 -18.48
N PRO A 17 3.66 24.48 -18.79
CA PRO A 17 4.45 23.30 -19.12
C PRO A 17 5.27 23.55 -20.38
N GLN A 18 6.54 23.15 -20.36
CA GLN A 18 7.50 23.37 -21.46
C GLN A 18 7.80 22.09 -22.25
N ASN A 19 7.35 20.93 -21.76
CA ASN A 19 7.56 19.64 -22.38
C ASN A 19 6.35 18.71 -22.16
N PRO A 20 6.24 17.60 -22.93
CA PRO A 20 5.09 16.69 -22.83
C PRO A 20 4.92 16.04 -21.44
N ALA A 21 6.02 15.80 -20.73
CA ALA A 21 5.97 15.22 -19.38
C ALA A 21 5.35 16.21 -18.39
N GLU A 22 5.72 17.48 -18.46
CA GLU A 22 5.12 18.56 -17.68
C GLU A 22 3.65 18.76 -18.04
N GLU A 23 3.25 18.66 -19.31
CA GLU A 23 1.84 18.77 -19.71
C GLU A 23 0.97 17.74 -18.96
N ILE A 24 1.39 16.48 -18.96
CA ILE A 24 0.68 15.39 -18.27
C ILE A 24 0.72 15.60 -16.75
N LEU A 25 1.87 15.99 -16.19
CA LEU A 25 2.01 16.23 -14.76
C LEU A 25 1.11 17.37 -14.29
N PHE A 26 1.11 18.50 -15.00
CA PHE A 26 0.26 19.65 -14.68
C PHE A 26 -1.22 19.31 -14.84
N GLU A 27 -1.60 18.52 -15.84
CA GLU A 27 -2.98 18.05 -15.99
C GLU A 27 -3.46 17.29 -14.75
N ILE A 28 -2.67 16.33 -14.27
CA ILE A 28 -3.02 15.52 -13.10
C ILE A 28 -2.99 16.39 -11.83
N LEU A 29 -1.96 17.21 -11.64
CA LEU A 29 -1.85 18.10 -10.47
C LEU A 29 -3.01 19.10 -10.39
N ASN A 30 -3.47 19.66 -11.51
CA ASN A 30 -4.62 20.56 -11.55
C ASN A 30 -5.92 19.86 -11.13
N ARG A 31 -6.04 18.54 -11.37
CA ARG A 31 -7.18 17.74 -10.90
C ARG A 31 -7.09 17.45 -9.40
N LEU A 32 -5.90 17.21 -8.88
CA LEU A 32 -5.66 16.91 -7.47
C LEU A 32 -5.73 18.15 -6.57
N PHE A 33 -5.27 19.31 -7.05
CA PHE A 33 -5.19 20.57 -6.31
C PHE A 33 -6.00 21.66 -7.04
N PRO A 34 -7.34 21.58 -7.02
CA PRO A 34 -8.17 22.55 -7.73
C PRO A 34 -8.01 23.95 -7.14
N ASN A 35 -7.84 24.95 -8.02
CA ASN A 35 -7.70 26.38 -7.68
C ASN A 35 -6.38 26.75 -6.98
N MET A 36 -5.34 25.94 -7.12
CA MET A 36 -4.01 26.27 -6.63
C MET A 36 -3.07 26.60 -7.79
N PRO A 37 -2.25 27.67 -7.70
CA PRO A 37 -1.21 27.92 -8.69
C PRO A 37 -0.10 26.85 -8.55
N ILE A 38 0.23 26.18 -9.64
CA ILE A 38 1.27 25.14 -9.67
C ILE A 38 2.52 25.76 -10.28
N LYS A 39 3.61 25.81 -9.52
CA LYS A 39 4.93 26.24 -10.00
C LYS A 39 5.89 25.05 -10.00
N LEU A 40 6.87 25.06 -10.89
CA LEU A 40 7.87 23.98 -10.96
C LEU A 40 8.71 23.91 -9.68
N ASP A 41 8.93 25.03 -9.00
CA ASP A 41 9.68 25.07 -7.75
C ASP A 41 8.84 24.74 -6.50
N SER A 42 7.52 24.55 -6.65
CA SER A 42 6.63 24.19 -5.54
C SER A 42 6.91 22.77 -5.03
N ASP A 43 6.97 22.63 -3.71
CA ASP A 43 7.00 21.33 -3.03
C ASP A 43 5.60 20.69 -3.02
N PHE A 44 5.52 19.44 -3.47
CA PHE A 44 4.27 18.68 -3.55
C PHE A 44 3.59 18.52 -2.19
N PHE A 45 4.36 18.38 -1.10
CA PHE A 45 3.81 18.13 0.23
C PHE A 45 3.59 19.43 1.00
N ASP A 46 4.59 20.31 0.98
CA ASP A 46 4.60 21.49 1.85
C ASP A 46 3.85 22.68 1.20
N ASP A 47 4.07 22.94 -0.10
CA ASP A 47 3.44 24.07 -0.80
C ASP A 47 2.06 23.70 -1.36
N LEU A 48 1.94 22.51 -1.96
CA LEU A 48 0.67 22.05 -2.53
C LEU A 48 -0.25 21.38 -1.50
N GLY A 49 0.27 21.05 -0.32
CA GLY A 49 -0.50 20.33 0.71
C GLY A 49 -0.77 18.86 0.36
N GLY A 50 0.05 18.26 -0.49
CA GLY A 50 -0.01 16.85 -0.84
C GLY A 50 0.23 15.95 0.36
N HIS A 51 -0.41 14.78 0.36
CA HIS A 51 -0.20 13.74 1.36
C HIS A 51 -0.11 12.37 0.70
N SER A 52 0.20 11.33 1.48
CA SER A 52 0.46 9.97 0.99
C SER A 52 -0.60 9.43 0.03
N LEU A 53 -1.88 9.68 0.30
CA LEU A 53 -2.98 9.29 -0.61
C LEU A 53 -2.93 10.06 -1.94
N LEU A 54 -2.73 11.38 -1.94
CA LEU A 54 -2.61 12.15 -3.20
C LEU A 54 -1.35 11.76 -3.98
N ALA A 55 -0.25 11.49 -3.29
CA ALA A 55 0.97 10.96 -3.91
C ALA A 55 0.71 9.60 -4.58
N ALA A 56 0.01 8.70 -3.90
CA ALA A 56 -0.37 7.40 -4.47
C ALA A 56 -1.28 7.59 -5.70
N VAL A 57 -2.28 8.48 -5.64
CA VAL A 57 -3.16 8.78 -6.76
C VAL A 57 -2.39 9.38 -7.94
N LEU A 58 -1.48 10.33 -7.70
CA LEU A 58 -0.63 10.92 -8.74
C LEU A 58 0.19 9.84 -9.45
N ILE A 59 0.90 8.99 -8.69
CA ILE A 59 1.69 7.90 -9.25
C ILE A 59 0.83 6.90 -10.00
N SER A 60 -0.35 6.56 -9.48
CA SER A 60 -1.29 5.67 -10.17
C SER A 60 -1.72 6.24 -11.53
N ASN A 61 -2.06 7.53 -11.61
CA ASN A 61 -2.44 8.18 -12.87
C ASN A 61 -1.25 8.26 -13.84
N LEU A 62 -0.06 8.63 -13.37
CA LEU A 62 1.14 8.68 -14.21
C LEU A 62 1.46 7.31 -14.82
N ARG A 63 1.34 6.23 -14.04
CA ARG A 63 1.60 4.86 -14.49
C ARG A 63 0.56 4.31 -15.49
N GLU A 64 -0.55 5.00 -15.73
CA GLU A 64 -1.45 4.67 -16.85
C GLU A 64 -0.76 4.88 -18.20
N HIS A 65 0.23 5.77 -18.24
CA HIS A 65 1.11 5.95 -19.39
C HIS A 65 2.29 4.96 -19.31
N ALA A 66 2.44 4.11 -20.34
CA ALA A 66 3.47 3.06 -20.36
C ALA A 66 4.90 3.59 -20.16
N GLU A 67 5.16 4.80 -20.66
CA GLU A 67 6.45 5.50 -20.55
C GLU A 67 6.82 5.81 -19.08
N TYR A 68 5.83 6.07 -18.23
CA TYR A 68 6.02 6.44 -16.82
C TYR A 68 5.70 5.31 -15.85
N SER A 69 5.53 4.08 -16.35
CA SER A 69 5.19 2.89 -15.56
C SER A 69 6.21 2.56 -14.45
N HIS A 70 7.45 3.02 -14.62
CA HIS A 70 8.60 2.86 -13.73
C HIS A 70 8.57 3.82 -12.52
N LEU A 71 7.73 4.85 -12.54
CA LEU A 71 7.67 5.83 -11.45
C LEU A 71 7.11 5.18 -10.18
N THR A 72 7.80 5.38 -9.07
CA THR A 72 7.40 4.86 -7.76
C THR A 72 7.03 6.00 -6.82
N ILE A 73 6.27 5.68 -5.77
CA ILE A 73 6.01 6.65 -4.70
C ILE A 73 7.31 7.09 -4.00
N GLN A 74 8.32 6.22 -3.98
CA GLN A 74 9.64 6.56 -3.44
C GLN A 74 10.31 7.67 -4.25
N ASN A 75 10.19 7.63 -5.59
CA ASN A 75 10.70 8.69 -6.47
C ASN A 75 10.07 10.04 -6.11
N LEU A 76 8.76 10.07 -5.86
CA LEU A 76 8.03 11.28 -5.48
C LEU A 76 8.47 11.81 -4.09
N TYR A 77 8.76 10.93 -3.13
CA TYR A 77 9.29 11.36 -1.82
C TYR A 77 10.72 11.91 -1.90
N GLN A 78 11.52 11.44 -2.86
CA GLN A 78 12.89 11.92 -3.09
C GLN A 78 12.87 13.25 -3.87
N ALA A 79 12.11 13.30 -4.96
CA ALA A 79 11.88 14.48 -5.78
C ALA A 79 10.60 15.18 -5.33
N ARG A 80 10.67 15.90 -4.21
CA ARG A 80 9.48 16.57 -3.64
C ARG A 80 8.98 17.75 -4.47
N ARG A 81 9.84 18.39 -5.28
CA ARG A 81 9.48 19.54 -6.12
C ARG A 81 8.86 19.10 -7.44
N VAL A 82 7.84 19.82 -7.92
CA VAL A 82 7.14 19.51 -9.18
C VAL A 82 8.09 19.41 -10.37
N GLY A 83 9.03 20.34 -10.50
CA GLY A 83 10.04 20.32 -11.58
C GLY A 83 11.04 19.17 -11.47
N ALA A 84 11.34 18.72 -10.25
CA ALA A 84 12.16 17.53 -10.05
C ALA A 84 11.41 16.25 -10.41
N ILE A 85 10.09 16.19 -10.13
CA ILE A 85 9.23 15.09 -10.58
C ILE A 85 9.17 15.04 -12.10
N ALA A 86 8.99 16.20 -12.75
CA ALA A 86 9.02 16.31 -14.21
C ALA A 86 10.36 15.86 -14.81
N ALA A 87 11.48 16.24 -14.19
CA ALA A 87 12.80 15.78 -14.61
C ALA A 87 12.93 14.25 -14.54
N LEU A 88 12.45 13.62 -13.46
CA LEU A 88 12.42 12.16 -13.33
C LEU A 88 11.53 11.48 -14.37
N MET A 89 10.46 12.15 -14.84
CA MET A 89 9.61 11.63 -15.91
C MET A 89 10.32 11.61 -17.27
N LEU A 90 11.28 12.53 -17.49
CA LEU A 90 12.09 12.59 -18.72
C LEU A 90 13.28 11.64 -18.67
N GLU A 91 13.74 11.29 -17.46
CA GLU A 91 14.84 10.38 -17.26
C GLU A 91 14.36 8.95 -17.57
N GLN A 92 14.78 8.44 -18.73
CA GLN A 92 14.52 7.04 -19.04
C GLN A 92 15.26 6.19 -18.01
N PRO A 93 14.61 5.20 -17.38
CA PRO A 93 15.33 4.27 -16.55
C PRO A 93 16.37 3.58 -17.44
N GLU A 94 17.65 3.85 -17.19
CA GLU A 94 18.69 2.90 -17.51
C GLU A 94 18.18 1.56 -16.96
N PRO A 95 18.05 0.51 -17.80
CA PRO A 95 17.48 -0.76 -17.37
C PRO A 95 18.35 -1.30 -16.24
N THR A 96 17.95 -1.03 -15.00
CA THR A 96 18.72 -1.47 -13.86
C THR A 96 18.63 -2.99 -13.89
N LEU A 97 19.79 -3.65 -13.89
CA LEU A 97 19.87 -5.11 -13.89
C LEU A 97 19.03 -5.76 -12.76
N PHE A 98 18.65 -4.97 -11.73
CA PHE A 98 17.76 -5.34 -10.64
C PHE A 98 16.29 -5.57 -11.05
N ASP A 99 15.71 -4.80 -11.98
CA ASP A 99 14.30 -4.99 -12.35
C ASP A 99 14.08 -6.30 -13.10
N SER A 100 15.09 -6.79 -13.82
CA SER A 100 15.06 -8.12 -14.44
C SER A 100 15.04 -9.29 -13.44
N GLN A 101 15.26 -9.05 -12.15
CA GLN A 101 15.26 -10.07 -11.10
C GLN A 101 13.92 -10.14 -10.33
N ILE A 102 13.07 -9.11 -10.40
CA ILE A 102 11.76 -9.09 -9.74
C ILE A 102 10.77 -9.88 -10.61
N GLY A 103 10.83 -11.21 -10.52
CA GLY A 103 9.98 -12.11 -11.30
C GLY A 103 10.67 -13.36 -11.81
N GLN A 104 12.00 -13.46 -11.69
CA GLN A 104 12.72 -14.71 -11.95
C GLN A 104 12.69 -15.57 -10.68
N ASP A 105 11.69 -16.44 -10.60
CA ASP A 105 11.58 -17.48 -9.60
C ASP A 105 12.73 -18.49 -9.75
N ASN A 106 13.79 -18.31 -8.95
CA ASN A 106 14.88 -19.27 -8.86
C ASN A 106 14.30 -20.66 -8.47
N PRO A 107 14.45 -21.71 -9.31
CA PRO A 107 13.87 -23.03 -9.04
C PRO A 107 14.39 -23.64 -7.72
N ARG A 108 15.57 -23.22 -7.26
CA ARG A 108 16.13 -23.62 -5.97
C ARG A 108 15.38 -23.04 -4.76
N ASN A 109 14.69 -21.91 -4.91
CA ASN A 109 13.88 -21.28 -3.85
C ASN A 109 12.48 -21.94 -3.74
N GLN A 110 12.00 -22.55 -4.82
CA GLN A 110 10.68 -23.19 -4.85
C GLN A 110 10.60 -24.36 -3.85
N THR A 111 11.65 -25.18 -3.75
CA THR A 111 11.67 -26.32 -2.82
C THR A 111 11.68 -25.89 -1.36
N TYR A 112 12.44 -24.85 -0.99
CA TYR A 112 12.44 -24.30 0.37
C TYR A 112 11.10 -23.68 0.75
N LYS A 113 10.37 -23.08 -0.21
CA LYS A 113 8.99 -22.59 0.02
C LYS A 113 8.03 -23.73 0.34
N TRP A 114 8.10 -24.85 -0.38
CA TRP A 114 7.28 -26.03 -0.10
C TRP A 114 7.64 -26.70 1.23
N LEU A 115 8.94 -26.83 1.53
CA LEU A 115 9.42 -27.32 2.83
C LEU A 115 8.95 -26.45 3.99
N CYS A 116 9.03 -25.12 3.84
CA CYS A 116 8.56 -24.17 4.84
C CYS A 116 7.03 -24.26 5.01
N GLY A 117 6.28 -24.36 3.90
CA GLY A 117 4.83 -24.54 3.94
C GLY A 117 4.39 -25.82 4.64
N ILE A 118 5.07 -26.95 4.40
CA ILE A 118 4.81 -28.21 5.10
C ILE A 118 5.15 -28.08 6.58
N ALA A 119 6.28 -27.48 6.92
CA ALA A 119 6.68 -27.25 8.31
C ALA A 119 5.65 -26.38 9.05
N GLN A 120 5.12 -25.34 8.39
CA GLN A 120 4.05 -24.49 8.94
C GLN A 120 2.74 -25.27 9.12
N LEU A 121 2.36 -26.11 8.15
CA LEU A 121 1.15 -26.93 8.19
C LEU A 121 1.16 -27.92 9.37
N VAL A 122 2.34 -28.38 9.80
CA VAL A 122 2.48 -29.25 10.98
C VAL A 122 2.54 -28.43 12.27
N THR A 123 3.33 -27.35 12.29
CA THR A 123 3.63 -26.61 13.52
C THR A 123 2.44 -25.80 14.02
N ILE A 124 1.72 -25.13 13.10
CA ILE A 124 0.63 -24.22 13.45
C ILE A 124 -0.53 -24.98 14.14
N PRO A 125 -1.05 -26.11 13.62
CA PRO A 125 -2.11 -26.86 14.28
C PRO A 125 -1.71 -27.41 15.65
N VAL A 126 -0.45 -27.83 15.82
CA VAL A 126 0.05 -28.31 17.12
C VAL A 126 0.05 -27.19 18.15
N LEU A 127 0.55 -26.01 17.79
CA LEU A 127 0.58 -24.85 18.70
C LEU A 127 -0.84 -24.38 19.04
N ILE A 128 -1.73 -24.30 18.04
CA ILE A 128 -3.15 -23.99 18.23
C ILE A 128 -3.81 -25.02 19.15
N SER A 129 -3.56 -26.32 18.94
CA SER A 129 -4.12 -27.39 19.76
C SER A 129 -3.68 -27.29 21.21
N ILE A 130 -2.39 -27.01 21.48
CA ILE A 130 -1.88 -26.80 22.83
C ILE A 130 -2.58 -25.62 23.52
N ASN A 131 -2.76 -24.51 22.80
CA ASN A 131 -3.41 -23.32 23.35
C ASN A 131 -4.91 -23.55 23.63
N ILE A 132 -5.62 -24.23 22.72
CA ILE A 132 -7.02 -24.62 22.92
C ILE A 132 -7.16 -25.56 24.12
N LEU A 133 -6.24 -26.52 24.27
CA LEU A 133 -6.29 -27.49 25.37
C LEU A 133 -6.10 -26.81 26.74
N GLN A 134 -5.29 -25.75 26.81
CA GLN A 134 -5.17 -24.93 28.02
C GLN A 134 -6.49 -24.24 28.40
N TRP A 135 -7.28 -23.83 27.41
CA TRP A 135 -8.60 -23.22 27.63
C TRP A 135 -9.69 -24.23 27.96
N LEU A 136 -9.60 -25.43 27.40
CA LEU A 136 -10.60 -26.49 27.57
C LEU A 136 -10.38 -27.27 28.88
N ALA A 137 -9.16 -27.28 29.43
CA ALA A 137 -8.82 -27.99 30.66
C ALA A 137 -9.66 -27.55 31.88
N PRO A 138 -9.86 -26.25 32.18
CA PRO A 138 -10.75 -25.80 33.25
C PRO A 138 -12.21 -26.21 33.02
N PHE A 139 -12.70 -26.17 31.78
CA PHE A 139 -14.06 -26.58 31.42
C PHE A 139 -14.29 -28.08 31.69
N PHE A 140 -13.38 -28.94 31.20
CA PHE A 140 -13.44 -30.38 31.47
C PHE A 140 -13.27 -30.70 32.96
N THR A 141 -12.39 -29.98 33.65
CA THR A 141 -12.18 -30.16 35.10
C THR A 141 -13.43 -29.78 35.87
N TYR A 142 -14.02 -28.62 35.59
CA TYR A 142 -15.28 -28.19 36.20
C TYR A 142 -16.37 -29.23 35.96
N HIS A 143 -16.57 -29.67 34.72
CA HIS A 143 -17.58 -30.68 34.40
C HIS A 143 -17.30 -32.05 35.05
N TYR A 144 -16.03 -32.46 35.18
CA TYR A 144 -15.66 -33.70 35.87
C TYR A 144 -16.02 -33.64 37.37
N PHE A 145 -15.83 -32.49 38.02
CA PHE A 145 -16.13 -32.32 39.44
C PHE A 145 -17.59 -31.95 39.74
N THR A 146 -18.33 -31.35 38.80
CA THR A 146 -19.72 -30.90 39.03
C THR A 146 -20.78 -31.63 38.19
N GLY A 147 -20.40 -32.53 37.29
CA GLY A 147 -21.32 -33.28 36.42
C GLY A 147 -21.93 -34.49 37.12
N GLY A 148 -23.25 -34.67 36.99
CA GLY A 148 -23.93 -35.89 37.45
C GLY A 148 -23.58 -37.11 36.57
N THR A 149 -23.83 -38.33 37.05
CA THR A 149 -23.57 -39.61 36.34
C THR A 149 -24.29 -39.77 34.99
N ARG A 150 -25.15 -38.81 34.59
CA ARG A 150 -25.87 -38.79 33.31
C ARG A 150 -25.33 -37.78 32.28
N ASP A 151 -24.39 -36.91 32.66
CA ASP A 151 -23.86 -35.84 31.78
C ASP A 151 -22.47 -36.16 31.21
N SER A 152 -22.03 -37.41 31.27
CA SER A 152 -20.69 -37.78 30.80
C SER A 152 -20.58 -37.72 29.28
N ILE A 153 -19.63 -36.92 28.77
CA ILE A 153 -19.25 -36.79 27.35
C ILE A 153 -19.20 -38.13 26.57
N PRO A 154 -18.62 -39.25 27.09
CA PRO A 154 -18.62 -40.51 26.34
C PRO A 154 -20.03 -41.09 26.11
N TYR A 155 -20.99 -40.84 27.01
CA TYR A 155 -22.37 -41.26 26.83
C TYR A 155 -23.07 -40.41 25.75
N ALA A 156 -22.80 -39.10 25.68
CA ALA A 156 -23.33 -38.22 24.65
C ALA A 156 -22.75 -38.54 23.25
N ILE A 157 -21.47 -38.91 23.17
CA ILE A 157 -20.83 -39.36 21.91
C ILE A 157 -21.33 -40.75 21.50
N ALA A 158 -21.61 -41.65 22.46
CA ALA A 158 -22.17 -42.97 22.15
C ALA A 158 -23.66 -42.94 21.76
N LEU A 159 -24.38 -41.86 22.08
CA LEU A 159 -25.79 -41.67 21.74
C LEU A 159 -26.01 -40.77 20.50
N SER A 160 -24.94 -40.18 19.95
CA SER A 160 -24.92 -39.38 18.71
C SER A 160 -24.50 -40.21 17.50
#